data_AF-A0A524ILI3-F1
#
_entry.id   AF-A0A524ILI3-F1
#
_cell.length_a   1.000
_cell.length_b   1.000
_cell.length_c   1.000
_cell.angle_alpha   90.00
_cell.angle_beta   90.00
_cell.angle_gamma   90.00
#
_symmetry.space_group_name_H-M   'P 1'
#
loop_
_entity.id
_entity.type
_entity.pdbx_description
1 polymer ?
#
loop_
_entity_poly.entity_id
_entity_poly.type
_entity_poly.pdbx_seq_one_letter_code
_entity_poly.pdbx_strand_id
1 'polypeptide(L)' 'MPDSAHGTNPASARLAGMEVVEIQSDSRGLVSAESIKPHLNDSLAGIMLTNPNTLGLFETEIQEIACLAH' A
#
# COMPACT_ATOMS: atom_id res chain seq x y z
N MET A 1 -3.67 -0.88 -0.60
CA MET A 1 -3.01 -1.29 0.66
C MET A 1 -2.37 -2.65 0.46
N PRO A 2 -1.18 -2.92 1.01
CA PRO A 2 -0.56 -4.24 0.91
C PRO A 2 -1.44 -5.33 1.53
N ASP A 3 -1.40 -6.53 0.97
CA ASP A 3 -1.91 -7.78 1.57
C ASP A 3 -1.37 -8.04 2.99
N SER A 4 -0.18 -7.52 3.29
CA SER A 4 0.50 -7.62 4.57
C SER A 4 0.02 -6.58 5.60
N ALA A 5 -0.92 -5.70 5.26
CA ALA A 5 -1.39 -4.65 6.17
C ALA A 5 -2.07 -5.23 7.42
N HIS A 6 -1.85 -4.57 8.58
CA HIS A 6 -2.56 -4.92 9.80
C HIS A 6 -4.07 -4.68 9.63
N GLY A 7 -4.91 -5.57 10.18
CA GLY A 7 -6.37 -5.56 9.99
C GLY A 7 -7.09 -4.28 10.45
N THR A 8 -6.44 -3.45 11.28
CA THR A 8 -6.96 -2.11 11.62
C THR A 8 -6.95 -1.17 10.42
N ASN A 9 -5.99 -1.28 9.52
CA ASN A 9 -5.89 -0.38 8.38
C ASN A 9 -7.12 -0.48 7.44
N PRO A 10 -7.54 -1.67 6.96
CA PRO A 10 -8.72 -1.78 6.11
C PRO A 10 -10.02 -1.48 6.87
N ALA A 11 -10.05 -1.69 8.18
CA ALA A 11 -11.18 -1.32 9.02
C ALA A 11 -11.31 0.21 9.16
N SER A 12 -10.22 0.90 9.48
CA SER A 12 -10.18 2.37 9.57
C SER A 12 -10.54 3.05 8.25
N ALA A 13 -10.03 2.53 7.12
CA ALA A 13 -10.36 3.08 5.81
C ALA A 13 -11.85 2.92 5.48
N ARG A 14 -12.44 1.76 5.77
CA ARG A 14 -13.89 1.54 5.62
C ARG A 14 -14.73 2.42 6.55
N LEU A 15 -14.29 2.60 7.80
CA LEU A 15 -14.94 3.52 8.74
C LEU A 15 -14.93 4.97 8.25
N ALA A 16 -13.88 5.35 7.52
CA ALA A 16 -13.77 6.66 6.86
C ALA A 16 -14.57 6.75 5.54
N GLY A 17 -15.30 5.70 5.14
CA GLY A 17 -16.08 5.67 3.91
C GLY A 17 -15.26 5.50 2.64
N MET A 18 -13.99 5.07 2.74
CA MET A 18 -13.13 4.83 1.60
C MET A 18 -13.28 3.41 1.04
N GLU A 19 -13.13 3.28 -0.28
CA GLU A 19 -12.94 2.00 -0.92
C GLU A 19 -11.52 1.48 -0.66
N VAL A 20 -11.40 0.20 -0.29
CA VAL A 20 -10.11 -0.42 -0.01
C VAL A 20 -9.75 -1.37 -1.15
N VAL A 21 -8.69 -1.00 -1.88
CA VAL A 21 -8.05 -1.87 -2.87
C VAL A 21 -6.83 -2.53 -2.24
N GLU A 22 -6.77 -3.85 -2.32
CA GLU A 22 -5.63 -4.66 -1.86
C GLU A 22 -4.58 -4.79 -2.98
N ILE A 23 -3.31 -4.66 -2.62
CA ILE A 23 -2.15 -4.76 -3.50
C ILE A 23 -1.35 -5.98 -3.03
N GLN A 24 -1.11 -6.93 -3.93
CA GLN A 24 -0.34 -8.12 -3.61
C GLN A 24 1.16 -7.77 -3.52
N SER A 25 1.83 -8.33 -2.51
CA SER A 25 3.28 -8.26 -2.38
C SER A 25 3.97 -9.21 -3.38
N ASP A 26 5.22 -8.94 -3.72
CA ASP A 26 6.04 -9.82 -4.57
C ASP A 26 6.43 -11.12 -3.85
N SER A 27 7.16 -12.01 -4.53
CA SER A 27 7.63 -13.28 -3.95
C SER A 27 8.61 -13.12 -2.77
N ARG A 28 9.12 -11.90 -2.54
CA ARG A 28 9.96 -11.56 -1.38
C ARG A 28 9.15 -10.92 -0.26
N GLY A 29 7.85 -10.69 -0.45
CA GLY A 29 6.98 -10.03 0.51
C GLY A 29 7.16 -8.51 0.54
N LEU A 30 7.57 -7.90 -0.58
CA LEU A 30 7.74 -6.45 -0.74
C LEU A 30 6.71 -5.87 -1.72
N VAL A 31 6.39 -4.60 -1.58
CA VAL A 31 5.55 -3.86 -2.53
C VAL A 31 6.43 -3.08 -3.50
N SER A 32 6.20 -3.25 -4.79
CA SER A 32 6.91 -2.51 -5.84
C SER A 32 6.11 -1.31 -6.33
N ALA A 33 6.81 -0.32 -6.88
CA ALA A 33 6.18 0.81 -7.58
C ALA A 33 5.29 0.32 -8.74
N GLU A 34 5.72 -0.73 -9.45
CA GLU A 34 4.96 -1.33 -10.55
C GLU A 34 3.60 -1.89 -10.12
N SER A 35 3.49 -2.48 -8.92
CA SER A 35 2.19 -2.99 -8.44
C SER A 35 1.22 -1.88 -8.05
N ILE A 36 1.73 -0.67 -7.77
CA ILE A 36 0.93 0.51 -7.41
C ILE A 36 0.47 1.29 -8.65
N LYS A 37 1.30 1.38 -9.71
CA LYS A 37 1.03 2.19 -10.91
C LYS A 37 -0.38 2.04 -11.49
N PRO A 38 -0.97 0.85 -11.63
CA PRO A 38 -2.33 0.69 -12.17
C PRO A 38 -3.44 1.36 -11.34
N HIS A 39 -3.15 1.70 -10.08
CA HIS A 39 -4.11 2.27 -9.12
C HIS A 39 -3.96 3.78 -8.94
N LEU A 40 -2.97 4.40 -9.60
CA LEU A 40 -2.75 5.84 -9.56
C LEU A 40 -3.72 6.54 -10.51
N ASN A 41 -4.83 7.04 -9.97
CA ASN A 41 -5.86 7.74 -10.73
C ASN A 41 -6.48 8.86 -9.87
N ASP A 42 -7.37 9.64 -10.47
CA ASP A 42 -8.01 10.81 -9.84
C ASP A 42 -8.89 10.47 -8.60
N SER A 43 -9.19 9.18 -8.38
CA SER A 43 -9.95 8.72 -7.20
C SER A 43 -9.07 8.18 -6.06
N LEU A 44 -7.75 8.12 -6.23
CA LEU A 44 -6.84 7.64 -5.20
C LEU A 44 -6.79 8.62 -4.02
N ALA A 45 -7.34 8.20 -2.88
CA ALA A 45 -7.32 8.99 -1.65
C ALA A 45 -5.99 8.88 -0.87
N GLY A 46 -5.29 7.74 -0.99
CA GLY A 46 -4.01 7.53 -0.32
C GLY A 46 -3.57 6.06 -0.30
N ILE A 47 -2.33 5.84 0.11
CA ILE A 47 -1.71 4.52 0.23
C ILE A 47 -1.29 4.30 1.68
N MET A 48 -1.80 3.24 2.31
CA MET A 48 -1.37 2.83 3.65
C MET A 48 -0.30 1.75 3.53
N LEU A 49 0.91 2.04 4.01
CA LEU A 49 2.07 1.15 4.03
C LEU A 49 2.68 1.13 5.44
N THR A 50 3.30 0.01 5.81
CA THR A 50 4.08 -0.13 7.03
C THR A 50 5.53 -0.36 6.64
N ASN A 51 6.48 0.37 7.24
CA ASN A 51 7.91 0.21 6.95
C ASN A 51 8.76 0.29 8.24
N PRO A 52 9.47 -0.78 8.65
CA PRO A 52 9.47 -2.12 8.05
C PRO A 52 8.06 -2.72 7.97
N ASN A 53 7.80 -3.52 6.95
CA ASN A 53 6.49 -4.15 6.75
C ASN A 53 6.23 -5.23 7.83
N THR A 54 5.05 -5.85 7.80
CA THR A 54 4.66 -6.81 8.86
C THR A 54 5.45 -8.12 8.83
N LEU A 55 6.27 -8.35 7.79
CA LEU A 55 7.27 -9.42 7.73
C LEU A 55 8.64 -8.99 8.28
N GLY A 56 8.79 -7.75 8.73
CA GLY A 56 10.04 -7.18 9.23
C GLY A 56 11.01 -6.75 8.12
N LEU A 57 10.56 -6.66 6.87
CA LEU A 57 11.37 -6.27 5.72
C LEU A 57 11.23 -4.76 5.46
N PHE A 58 12.32 -4.10 5.05
CA PHE A 58 12.24 -2.72 4.61
C PHE A 58 11.73 -2.63 3.18
N GLU A 59 10.73 -1.77 2.95
CA GLU A 59 10.22 -1.46 1.62
C GLU A 59 11.28 -0.66 0.85
N THR A 60 11.95 -1.30 -0.11
CA THR A 60 13.11 -0.73 -0.82
C THR A 60 12.72 0.38 -1.79
N GLU A 61 11.47 0.38 -2.26
CA GLU A 61 10.94 1.34 -3.24
C GLU A 61 10.01 2.40 -2.61
N ILE A 62 10.00 2.52 -1.28
CA ILE A 62 9.05 3.40 -0.56
C ILE A 62 9.11 4.88 -1.00
N GLN A 63 10.30 5.38 -1.35
CA GLN A 63 10.46 6.75 -1.86
C GLN A 63 9.85 6.92 -3.25
N GLU A 64 10.00 5.92 -4.13
CA GLU A 64 9.40 5.93 -5.46
C GLU A 64 7.88 5.82 -5.37
N ILE A 65 7.37 4.95 -4.51
CA ILE A 65 5.92 4.83 -4.24
C ILE A 65 5.35 6.15 -3.72
N ALA A 66 6.04 6.81 -2.79
CA ALA A 66 5.61 8.11 -2.28
C ALA A 66 5.66 9.22 -3.35
N CYS A 67 6.66 9.19 -4.25
CA CYS A 67 6.75 10.13 -5.36
C CYS A 67 5.65 9.91 -6.41
N LEU A 68 5.24 8.66 -6.62
CA LEU A 68 4.16 8.33 -7.56
C LEU A 68 2.76 8.65 -7.02
N ALA A 69 2.60 8.66 -5.69
CA ALA A 69 1.32 8.92 -5.04
C ALA A 69 1.03 10.40 -4.74
N HIS A 70 2.04 11.27 -4.83
CA HIS A 70 1.93 12.73 -4.62
C HIS A 70 1.90 13.48 -5.95
#